data_AF-A0A1X0R0Y3-F1
#
_entry.id   AF-A0A1X0R0Y3-F1
#
_cell.length_a   1.000
_cell.length_b   1.000
_cell.length_c   1.000
_cell.angle_alpha   90.00
_cell.angle_beta   90.00
_cell.angle_gamma   90.00
#
_symmetry.space_group_name_H-M   'P 1'
#
loop_
_entity.id
_entity.type
_entity.pdbx_description
1 polymer ?
#
loop_
_entity_poly.entity_id
_entity_poly.type
_entity_poly.pdbx_seq_one_letter_code
_entity_poly.pdbx_strand_id
1 'polypeptide(L)'
;MIHKRPNIQKLIVDRGYKVAYLPYSPFLNPIELFWAKVKARIRRDCLTATDILSERIIESAKQVTVADCQGWIKHSVSFFDRCLALEPML
;
A
#
# COMPACT_ATOMS: atom_id res chain seq x y z
N MET A 1 14.26 -12.74 2.33
CA MET A 1 13.96 -11.29 2.41
C MET A 1 14.21 -10.63 1.04
N ILE A 2 13.26 -10.74 0.11
CA ILE A 2 13.44 -10.33 -1.30
C ILE A 2 13.61 -8.79 -1.44
N HIS A 3 12.98 -8.02 -0.55
CA HIS A 3 12.93 -6.55 -0.63
C HIS A 3 14.15 -5.81 -0.05
N LYS A 4 15.09 -6.49 0.61
CA LYS A 4 16.28 -5.87 1.24
C LYS A 4 17.58 -6.31 0.55
N ARG A 5 17.58 -6.36 -0.79
CA ARG A 5 18.80 -6.69 -1.53
C ARG A 5 19.61 -5.42 -1.85
N PRO A 6 20.95 -5.46 -1.71
CA PRO A 6 21.80 -4.29 -1.96
C PRO A 6 21.63 -3.66 -3.34
N ASN A 7 21.40 -4.48 -4.38
CA ASN A 7 21.18 -4.01 -5.74
C ASN A 7 19.87 -3.20 -5.88
N ILE A 8 18.80 -3.60 -5.18
CA ILE A 8 17.54 -2.86 -5.17
C ILE A 8 17.73 -1.50 -4.50
N GLN A 9 18.39 -1.47 -3.34
CA GLN A 9 18.67 -0.22 -2.64
C GLN A 9 19.53 0.73 -3.48
N LYS A 10 20.57 0.20 -4.14
CA LYS A 10 21.41 0.99 -5.06
C LYS A 10 20.58 1.62 -6.19
N LEU A 11 19.71 0.85 -6.85
CA LEU A 11 18.86 1.37 -7.93
C LEU A 11 17.88 2.46 -7.50
N ILE A 12 17.44 2.45 -6.24
CA ILE A 12 16.55 3.47 -5.67
C ILE A 12 17.35 4.74 -5.36
N VAL A 13 18.51 4.60 -4.71
CA VAL A 13 19.38 5.72 -4.34
C VAL A 13 20.00 6.40 -5.57
N ASP A 14 20.43 5.64 -6.57
CA ASP A 14 20.97 6.18 -7.83
C ASP A 14 19.93 7.04 -8.59
N ARG A 15 18.63 6.86 -8.32
CA ARG A 15 17.53 7.70 -8.84
C ARG A 15 17.20 8.91 -7.97
N GLY A 16 17.91 9.12 -6.85
CA GLY A 16 17.69 10.22 -5.92
C GLY A 16 16.63 9.97 -4.85
N TYR A 17 16.10 8.75 -4.72
CA TYR A 17 15.10 8.40 -3.71
C TYR A 17 15.75 7.85 -2.44
N LYS A 18 15.01 7.96 -1.32
CA LYS A 18 15.39 7.36 -0.03
C LYS A 18 14.63 6.05 0.17
N VAL A 19 15.29 5.07 0.79
CA VAL A 19 14.68 3.79 1.16
C VAL A 19 14.27 3.83 2.62
N ALA A 20 13.00 3.51 2.90
CA ALA A 20 12.49 3.26 4.24
C ALA A 20 12.04 1.80 4.33
N TYR A 21 12.55 1.07 5.31
CA TYR A 21 12.13 -0.31 5.58
C TYR A 21 11.11 -0.31 6.70
N LEU A 22 9.91 -0.81 6.42
CA LEU A 22 8.87 -0.98 7.43
C LEU A 22 8.95 -2.37 8.06
N PRO A 23 8.61 -2.52 9.36
CA PRO A 23 8.32 -3.82 9.95
C PRO A 23 7.07 -4.43 9.31
N TYR A 24 6.80 -5.71 9.56
CA TYR A 24 5.57 -6.37 9.08
C TYR A 24 4.35 -5.90 9.89
N SER A 25 4.02 -4.62 9.75
CA SER A 25 2.94 -3.92 10.44
C SER A 25 2.06 -3.28 9.36
N PRO A 26 1.02 -3.98 8.87
CA PRO A 26 0.22 -3.53 7.72
C PRO A 26 -0.34 -2.11 7.87
N PHE A 27 -0.69 -1.70 9.10
CA PHE A 27 -1.21 -0.36 9.39
C PHE A 27 -0.20 0.77 9.12
N LEU A 28 1.11 0.48 9.12
CA LEU A 28 2.16 1.46 8.76
C LEU A 28 2.32 1.64 7.25
N ASN A 29 1.73 0.77 6.43
CA ASN A 29 1.92 0.77 4.99
C ASN A 29 0.64 1.25 4.28
N PRO A 30 0.60 2.50 3.78
CA PRO A 30 -0.62 3.07 3.21
C PRO A 30 -1.12 2.33 1.95
N ILE A 31 -0.26 1.53 1.29
CA ILE A 31 -0.67 0.70 0.14
C ILE A 31 -1.69 -0.38 0.53
N GLU A 32 -1.75 -0.78 1.80
CA GLU A 32 -2.71 -1.77 2.27
C GLU A 32 -4.15 -1.24 2.16
N LEU A 33 -4.35 0.05 2.46
CA LEU A 33 -5.65 0.71 2.30
C LEU A 33 -6.02 0.95 0.84
N PHE A 34 -5.03 1.22 -0.02
CA PHE A 34 -5.22 1.22 -1.48
C PHE A 34 -5.78 -0.13 -1.94
N TRP A 35 -5.12 -1.24 -1.57
CA TRP A 35 -5.58 -2.57 -1.96
C TRP A 35 -6.89 -2.96 -1.30
N ALA A 36 -7.19 -2.50 -0.08
CA ALA A 36 -8.49 -2.70 0.54
C ALA A 36 -9.61 -2.08 -0.31
N LYS A 37 -9.45 -0.82 -0.75
CA LYS A 37 -10.43 -0.14 -1.63
C LYS A 37 -10.56 -0.81 -2.99
N VAL A 38 -9.44 -1.13 -3.65
CA VAL A 38 -9.44 -1.79 -4.96
C VAL A 38 -10.12 -3.16 -4.89
N LYS A 39 -9.75 -4.01 -3.92
CA LYS A 39 -10.37 -5.33 -3.74
C LYS A 39 -11.84 -5.23 -3.38
N ALA A 40 -12.24 -4.25 -2.55
CA ALA A 40 -13.63 -4.03 -2.22
C ALA A 40 -14.48 -3.68 -3.46
N ARG A 41 -13.91 -2.96 -4.44
CA ARG A 41 -14.59 -2.68 -5.72
C ARG A 41 -14.69 -3.91 -6.60
N ILE A 42 -13.59 -4.65 -6.78
CA ILE A 42 -13.58 -5.86 -7.62
C ILE A 42 -14.60 -6.88 -7.11
N ARG A 43 -14.74 -7.03 -5.79
CA ARG A 43 -15.65 -7.98 -5.16
C ARG A 43 -17.13 -7.60 -5.18
N ARG A 44 -17.50 -6.39 -5.63
CA ARG A 44 -18.93 -6.01 -5.75
C ARG A 44 -19.65 -6.83 -6.81
N ASP A 45 -18.94 -7.15 -7.88
CA ASP A 45 -19.47 -7.89 -9.01
C ASP A 45 -18.69 -9.20 -9.14
N CYS A 46 -19.41 -10.31 -9.35
CA CYS A 46 -18.78 -11.60 -9.58
C CYS A 46 -17.86 -11.54 -10.82
N LEU A 47 -16.72 -12.23 -10.74
CA LEU A 47 -15.88 -12.47 -11.90
C LEU A 47 -16.49 -13.61 -12.71
N THR A 48 -16.60 -13.39 -14.02
CA THR A 48 -16.99 -14.38 -15.01
C THR A 48 -15.74 -14.96 -15.68
N ALA A 49 -15.88 -16.10 -16.37
CA ALA A 49 -14.76 -16.73 -17.07
C ALA A 49 -14.16 -15.85 -18.19
N THR A 50 -14.92 -14.87 -18.68
CA THR A 50 -14.51 -13.92 -19.71
C THR A 50 -13.87 -12.64 -19.14
N ASP A 51 -13.93 -12.43 -17.82
CA ASP A 51 -13.35 -11.24 -17.21
C ASP A 51 -11.82 -11.30 -17.19
N ILE A 52 -11.21 -10.17 -17.57
CA ILE A 52 -9.76 -9.97 -17.44
C ILE A 52 -9.49 -9.25 -16.12
N LEU A 53 -8.92 -9.97 -15.14
CA LEU A 53 -8.71 -9.45 -13.79
C LEU A 53 -7.86 -8.17 -13.78
N SER A 54 -6.86 -8.06 -14.64
CA SER A 54 -6.01 -6.86 -14.73
C SER A 54 -6.80 -5.62 -15.17
N GLU A 55 -7.75 -5.75 -16.08
CA GLU A 55 -8.63 -4.64 -16.49
C GLU A 55 -9.52 -4.19 -15.34
N ARG A 56 -10.09 -5.14 -14.58
CA ARG A 56 -10.90 -4.85 -13.39
C ARG A 56 -10.07 -4.17 -12.29
N ILE A 57 -8.80 -4.54 -12.13
CA ILE A 57 -7.86 -3.87 -11.22
C ILE A 57 -7.60 -2.44 -11.69
N ILE A 58 -7.31 -2.24 -12.99
CA ILE A 58 -7.05 -0.91 -13.57
C ILE A 58 -8.27 0.00 -13.39
N GLU A 59 -9.46 -0.47 -13.74
CA GLU A 59 -10.71 0.29 -13.59
C GLU A 59 -11.01 0.61 -12.12
N SER A 60 -10.75 -0.33 -11.21
CA SER A 60 -10.92 -0.09 -9.78
C SER A 60 -9.88 0.90 -9.22
N ALA A 61 -8.64 0.87 -9.73
CA ALA A 61 -7.57 1.77 -9.32
C ALA A 61 -7.79 3.20 -9.81
N LYS A 62 -8.39 3.41 -10.99
CA LYS A 62 -8.79 4.74 -11.50
C LYS A 62 -9.77 5.48 -10.58
N GLN A 63 -10.42 4.76 -9.68
CA GLN A 63 -11.42 5.29 -8.74
C GLN A 63 -10.80 5.71 -7.41
N VAL A 64 -9.47 5.58 -7.28
CA VAL A 64 -8.70 6.11 -6.16
C VAL A 64 -8.42 7.58 -6.41
N THR A 65 -8.82 8.42 -5.47
CA THR A 65 -8.65 9.86 -5.54
C THR A 65 -7.36 10.29 -4.82
N VAL A 66 -6.91 11.51 -5.10
CA VAL A 66 -5.80 12.13 -4.35
C VAL A 66 -6.15 12.24 -2.86
N ALA A 67 -7.41 12.55 -2.53
CA ALA A 67 -7.89 12.66 -1.16
C ALA A 67 -7.82 11.31 -0.42
N ASP A 68 -8.13 10.20 -1.10
CA ASP A 68 -7.94 8.86 -0.54
C ASP A 68 -6.46 8.62 -0.17
N CYS A 69 -5.54 8.87 -1.12
CA CYS A 69 -4.11 8.69 -0.89
C CYS A 69 -3.60 9.53 0.28
N GLN A 70 -3.99 10.80 0.35
CA GLN A 70 -3.63 11.69 1.45
C GLN A 70 -4.17 11.18 2.79
N GLY A 71 -5.44 10.73 2.80
CA GLY A 71 -6.08 10.16 3.98
C GLY A 71 -5.36 8.89 4.48
N TRP A 72 -4.98 7.99 3.58
CA TRP A 72 -4.27 6.76 3.93
C TRP A 72 -2.85 7.02 4.43
N ILE A 73 -2.12 7.95 3.82
CA ILE A 73 -0.79 8.36 4.31
C ILE A 73 -0.92 8.95 5.72
N LYS A 74 -1.87 9.88 5.93
CA LYS A 74 -2.11 10.46 7.25
C LYS A 74 -2.50 9.40 8.29
N HIS A 75 -3.35 8.44 7.90
CA HIS A 75 -3.73 7.33 8.75
C HIS A 75 -2.51 6.48 9.15
N SER A 76 -1.68 6.05 8.21
CA SER A 76 -0.47 5.26 8.51
C SER A 76 0.53 6.02 9.38
N VAL A 77 0.74 7.32 9.13
CA VAL A 77 1.64 8.16 9.95
C VAL A 77 1.12 8.33 11.38
N SER A 78 -0.20 8.34 11.60
CA SER A 78 -0.77 8.47 12.95
C SER A 78 -0.39 7.34 13.91
N PHE A 79 0.10 6.21 13.39
CA PHE A 79 0.59 5.09 14.18
C PHE A 79 2.08 5.20 14.56
N PHE A 80 2.83 6.14 13.98
CA PHE A 80 4.29 6.19 14.16
C PHE A 80 4.66 6.50 15.60
N ASP A 81 4.05 7.53 16.20
CA ASP A 81 4.34 7.92 17.59
C ASP A 81 4.02 6.78 18.56
N ARG A 82 2.92 6.06 18.33
CA ARG A 82 2.52 4.89 19.12
C ARG A 82 3.50 3.74 18.98
N CYS A 83 4.00 3.48 17.77
CA CYS A 83 5.09 2.51 17.54
C CYS A 83 6.38 2.91 18.25
N LEU A 84 6.76 4.19 18.20
CA LEU A 84 7.95 4.71 18.86
C LEU A 84 7.84 4.63 20.39
N ALA A 85 6.63 4.83 20.92
CA ALA A 85 6.30 4.65 22.33
C ALA A 85 6.17 3.17 22.75
N LEU A 86 6.32 2.22 21.82
CA LEU A 86 6.15 0.78 22.04
C LEU A 86 4.78 0.43 22.65
N GLU A 87 3.75 1.19 22.29
CA GLU A 87 2.39 0.88 22.72
C GLU A 87 1.96 -0.49 22.15
N PRO A 88 1.21 -1.29 22.93
CA PRO A 88 0.61 -2.50 22.40
C PRO A 88 -0.39 -2.13 21.29
N MET A 89 -0.10 -2.59 20.08
CA MET A 89 -0.95 -2.49 18.92
C MET A 89 -1.68 -3.83 18.78
N LEU A 90 -3.01 -3.78 18.59
CA LEU A 90 -3.90 -4.94 18.45
C LEU A 90 -3.34 -6.05 17.55
#